data_AF-A0AAU1XS11-F1
#
_entry.id   AF-A0AAU1XS11-F1
#
_cell.length_a   1.000
_cell.length_b   1.000
_cell.length_c   1.000
_cell.angle_alpha   90.00
_cell.angle_beta   90.00
_cell.angle_gamma   90.00
#
_symmetry.space_group_name_H-M   'P 1'
#
loop_
_entity.id
_entity.type
_entity.pdbx_description
1 polymer ?
#
loop_
_entity_poly.entity_id
_entity_poly.type
_entity_poly.pdbx_seq_one_letter_code
_entity_poly.pdbx_strand_id
1 'polypeptide(L)'
;MLVEALTALAAAGGSAVVQAAGTDAWAGFRQAVARWFGRGDAEQERAELERLDKTVTVLRTADPAQAERARISQEASWQARIETVLENLDEGERGRAADQLRALLAQHVPEVRVTAGAGGVATGGGMDIHAEEGSIAAGVIHGGASIGPPPAADPPEG
;
A
#
# COMPACT_ATOMS: atom_id res chain seq x y z
N MET A 1 10.73 10.04 15.60
CA MET A 1 9.53 9.22 15.88
C MET A 1 8.27 9.71 15.17
N LEU A 2 7.74 10.93 15.38
CA LEU A 2 6.48 11.35 14.72
C LEU A 2 6.62 11.49 13.19
N VAL A 3 7.71 12.09 12.71
CA VAL A 3 7.99 12.23 11.27
C VAL A 3 8.08 10.85 10.58
N GLU A 4 8.83 9.92 11.17
CA GLU A 4 8.94 8.53 10.67
C GLU A 4 7.58 7.82 10.62
N ALA A 5 6.71 8.04 11.62
CA ALA A 5 5.37 7.48 11.64
C ALA A 5 4.45 8.09 10.56
N LEU A 6 4.64 9.36 10.21
CA LEU A 6 3.90 10.01 9.12
C LEU A 6 4.39 9.56 7.75
N THR A 7 5.71 9.39 7.58
CA THR A 7 6.30 8.78 6.37
C THR A 7 5.79 7.36 6.16
N ALA A 8 5.76 6.54 7.20
CA ALA A 8 5.22 5.17 7.11
C ALA A 8 3.72 5.17 6.76
N LEU A 9 2.95 6.10 7.32
CA LEU A 9 1.54 6.27 6.98
C LEU A 9 1.34 6.72 5.53
N ALA A 10 2.18 7.62 5.03
CA ALA A 10 2.14 8.06 3.65
C ALA A 10 2.50 6.95 2.67
N ALA A 11 3.53 6.15 2.98
CA ALA A 11 3.89 4.96 2.21
C ALA A 11 2.74 3.95 2.17
N ALA A 12 2.09 3.69 3.32
CA ALA A 12 0.91 2.84 3.38
C ALA A 12 -0.26 3.38 2.54
N GLY A 13 -0.47 4.69 2.52
CA GLY A 13 -1.46 5.34 1.67
C GLY A 13 -1.14 5.23 0.18
N GLY A 14 0.11 5.40 -0.22
CA GLY A 14 0.57 5.21 -1.60
C GLY A 14 0.33 3.80 -2.11
N SER A 15 0.68 2.79 -1.30
CA SER A 15 0.42 1.38 -1.66
C SER A 15 -1.07 1.07 -1.72
N ALA A 16 -1.87 1.57 -0.76
CA ALA A 16 -3.32 1.36 -0.76
C ALA A 16 -4.01 1.88 -2.02
N VAL A 17 -3.56 3.00 -2.59
CA VAL A 17 -4.06 3.51 -3.88
C VAL A 17 -3.83 2.52 -5.00
N VAL A 18 -2.62 1.98 -5.12
CA VAL A 18 -2.27 1.03 -6.19
C VAL A 18 -2.94 -0.32 -5.99
N GLN A 19 -3.03 -0.81 -4.75
CA GLN A 19 -3.72 -2.07 -4.43
C GLN A 19 -5.22 -1.97 -4.71
N ALA A 20 -5.86 -0.87 -4.30
CA ALA A 20 -7.29 -0.66 -4.56
C ALA A 20 -7.59 -0.48 -6.05
N ALA A 21 -6.67 0.12 -6.83
CA ALA A 21 -6.84 0.50 -8.24
C ALA A 21 -7.12 -0.67 -9.22
N GLY A 22 -7.04 -1.92 -8.78
CA GLY A 22 -7.41 -3.11 -9.57
C GLY A 22 -8.64 -3.86 -9.05
N THR A 23 -9.32 -3.34 -8.02
CA THR A 23 -10.37 -4.05 -7.28
C THR A 23 -11.72 -3.35 -7.37
N ASP A 24 -12.78 -4.08 -7.04
CA ASP A 24 -14.13 -3.51 -6.93
C ASP A 24 -14.26 -2.47 -5.80
N ALA A 25 -13.34 -2.50 -4.82
CA ALA A 25 -13.28 -1.53 -3.73
C ALA A 25 -12.80 -0.13 -4.17
N TRP A 26 -12.23 -0.01 -5.39
CA TRP A 26 -11.67 1.24 -5.91
C TRP A 26 -12.68 2.40 -5.89
N ALA A 27 -13.93 2.15 -6.28
CA ALA A 27 -14.92 3.21 -6.43
C ALA A 27 -15.23 3.91 -5.10
N GLY A 28 -15.29 3.16 -4.00
CA GLY A 28 -15.48 3.72 -2.66
C GLY A 28 -14.20 4.38 -2.13
N PHE A 29 -13.06 3.69 -2.29
CA PHE A 29 -11.77 4.17 -1.80
C PHE A 29 -11.35 5.49 -2.46
N ARG A 30 -11.44 5.60 -3.79
CA ARG A 30 -11.03 6.81 -4.53
C ARG A 30 -11.80 8.05 -4.09
N GLN A 31 -13.09 7.90 -3.79
CA GLN A 31 -13.92 9.01 -3.31
C GLN A 31 -13.51 9.41 -1.89
N ALA A 32 -13.23 8.44 -1.04
CA ALA A 32 -12.84 8.71 0.34
C ALA A 32 -11.46 9.39 0.41
N VAL A 33 -10.50 8.95 -0.41
CA VAL A 33 -9.18 9.57 -0.56
C VAL A 33 -9.28 10.97 -1.14
N ALA A 34 -10.08 11.19 -2.20
CA ALA A 34 -10.24 12.52 -2.77
C ALA A 34 -10.86 13.51 -1.79
N ARG A 35 -11.86 13.09 -1.00
CA ARG A 35 -12.42 13.91 0.08
C ARG A 35 -11.38 14.26 1.15
N TRP A 36 -10.53 13.30 1.50
CA TRP A 36 -9.44 13.52 2.44
C TRP A 36 -8.43 14.56 1.94
N PHE A 37 -8.03 14.48 0.67
CA PHE A 37 -7.17 15.49 0.05
C PHE A 37 -7.85 16.85 -0.09
N GLY A 38 -9.13 16.86 -0.50
CA GLY A 38 -9.90 18.07 -0.72
C GLY A 38 -10.19 18.85 0.56
N ARG A 39 -10.21 18.18 1.72
CA ARG A 39 -10.44 18.82 3.04
C ARG A 39 -11.69 19.72 3.07
N GLY A 40 -12.72 19.36 2.31
CA GLY A 40 -13.96 20.13 2.17
C GLY A 40 -14.01 21.13 1.01
N ASP A 41 -12.91 21.30 0.27
CA ASP A 41 -12.87 22.04 -0.98
C ASP A 41 -13.26 21.12 -2.17
N ALA A 42 -14.39 21.44 -2.79
CA ALA A 42 -14.96 20.64 -3.88
C ALA A 42 -14.13 20.70 -5.17
N GLU A 43 -13.40 21.79 -5.43
CA GLU A 43 -12.54 21.90 -6.61
C GLU A 43 -11.27 21.06 -6.42
N GLN A 44 -10.70 21.07 -5.21
CA GLN A 44 -9.56 20.21 -4.86
C GLN A 44 -9.95 18.73 -4.87
N GLU A 45 -11.13 18.37 -4.34
CA GLU A 45 -11.65 17.01 -4.39
C GLU A 45 -11.76 16.51 -5.83
N ARG A 46 -12.32 17.32 -6.74
CA ARG A 46 -12.44 16.97 -8.17
C ARG A 46 -11.08 16.80 -8.83
N ALA A 47 -10.15 17.71 -8.56
CA ALA A 47 -8.80 17.64 -9.13
C ALA A 47 -8.07 16.35 -8.69
N GLU A 48 -8.22 15.93 -7.43
CA GLU A 48 -7.60 14.70 -6.96
C GLU A 48 -8.34 13.43 -7.42
N LEU A 49 -9.67 13.48 -7.59
CA LEU A 49 -10.41 12.40 -8.27
C LEU A 49 -9.91 12.14 -9.69
N GLU A 50 -9.72 13.20 -10.48
CA GLU A 50 -9.20 13.06 -11.85
C GLU A 50 -7.79 12.45 -11.88
N ARG A 51 -6.96 12.77 -10.89
CA ARG A 51 -5.62 12.16 -10.79
C ARG A 51 -5.68 10.69 -10.40
N LEU A 52 -6.53 10.33 -9.44
CA LEU A 52 -6.77 8.94 -9.07
C LEU A 52 -7.23 8.11 -10.27
N ASP A 53 -8.14 8.67 -11.09
CA ASP A 53 -8.61 8.02 -12.31
C ASP A 53 -7.51 7.87 -13.38
N LYS A 54 -6.59 8.85 -13.47
CA LYS A 54 -5.38 8.73 -14.32
C LYS A 54 -4.44 7.63 -13.81
N THR A 55 -4.22 7.51 -12.50
CA THR A 55 -3.39 6.44 -11.92
C THR A 55 -3.92 5.06 -12.31
N VAL A 56 -5.22 4.82 -12.19
CA VAL A 56 -5.84 3.55 -12.62
C VAL A 56 -5.64 3.31 -14.11
N THR A 57 -5.80 4.34 -14.92
CA THR A 57 -5.59 4.23 -16.37
C THR A 57 -4.16 3.78 -16.66
N VAL A 58 -3.16 4.44 -16.07
CA VAL A 58 -1.74 4.08 -16.21
C VAL A 58 -1.49 2.64 -15.78
N LEU A 59 -2.01 2.22 -14.63
CA LEU A 59 -1.83 0.86 -14.10
C LEU A 59 -2.50 -0.20 -14.98
N ARG A 60 -3.64 0.11 -15.60
CA ARG A 60 -4.37 -0.81 -16.49
C ARG A 60 -3.79 -0.91 -17.89
N THR A 61 -3.19 0.17 -18.39
CA THR A 61 -2.60 0.22 -19.74
C THR A 61 -1.12 -0.13 -19.77
N ALA A 62 -0.48 -0.25 -18.61
CA ALA A 62 0.93 -0.63 -18.54
C ALA A 62 1.14 -2.01 -19.16
N ASP A 63 2.20 -2.14 -19.96
CA ASP A 63 2.67 -3.42 -20.46
C ASP A 63 2.95 -4.37 -19.28
N PRO A 64 2.60 -5.66 -19.34
CA PRO A 64 2.90 -6.62 -18.27
C PRO A 64 4.36 -6.60 -17.80
N ALA A 65 5.32 -6.37 -18.70
CA ALA A 65 6.75 -6.26 -18.39
C ALA A 65 7.13 -4.94 -17.68
N GLN A 66 6.25 -3.93 -17.71
CA GLN A 66 6.42 -2.64 -17.05
C GLN A 66 5.43 -2.40 -15.91
N ALA A 67 4.43 -3.29 -15.75
CA ALA A 67 3.36 -3.14 -14.77
C ALA A 67 3.88 -2.96 -13.36
N GLU A 68 4.95 -3.68 -12.99
CA GLU A 68 5.55 -3.55 -11.66
C GLU A 68 6.25 -2.20 -11.46
N ARG A 69 7.00 -1.71 -12.46
CA ARG A 69 7.62 -0.38 -12.40
C ARG A 69 6.57 0.72 -12.35
N ALA A 70 5.47 0.56 -13.11
CA ALA A 70 4.35 1.48 -13.07
C ALA A 70 3.71 1.49 -11.67
N ARG A 71 3.52 0.33 -11.03
CA ARG A 71 3.04 0.24 -9.64
C ARG A 71 3.95 1.00 -8.68
N ILE A 72 5.22 0.66 -8.61
CA ILE A 72 6.20 1.31 -7.72
C ILE A 72 6.24 2.83 -7.94
N SER A 73 6.23 3.28 -9.20
CA SER A 73 6.22 4.71 -9.52
C SER A 73 4.95 5.42 -9.05
N GLN A 74 3.77 4.78 -9.19
CA GLN A 74 2.52 5.33 -8.69
C GLN A 74 2.47 5.35 -7.16
N GLU A 75 2.93 4.28 -6.49
CA GLU A 75 3.01 4.23 -5.03
C GLU A 75 3.87 5.37 -4.47
N ALA A 76 5.08 5.55 -5.01
CA ALA A 76 5.99 6.62 -4.61
C ALA A 76 5.39 8.02 -4.89
N SER A 77 4.72 8.19 -6.03
CA SER A 77 4.05 9.46 -6.35
C SER A 77 2.94 9.80 -5.36
N TRP A 78 2.13 8.82 -4.97
CA TRP A 78 1.05 9.02 -3.99
C TRP A 78 1.59 9.22 -2.57
N GLN A 79 2.63 8.49 -2.18
CA GLN A 79 3.32 8.72 -0.91
C GLN A 79 3.80 10.17 -0.78
N ALA A 80 4.55 10.67 -1.76
CA ALA A 80 5.09 12.04 -1.73
C ALA A 80 3.98 13.11 -1.66
N ARG A 81 2.82 12.86 -2.27
CA ARG A 81 1.66 13.75 -2.19
C ARG A 81 1.05 13.77 -0.80
N ILE A 82 0.91 12.60 -0.17
CA ILE A 82 0.40 12.50 1.20
C ILE A 82 1.36 13.20 2.17
N GLU A 83 2.67 12.98 2.03
CA GLU A 83 3.71 13.68 2.81
C GLU A 83 3.57 15.20 2.65
N THR A 84 3.51 15.69 1.40
CA THR A 84 3.36 17.12 1.12
C THR A 84 2.11 17.71 1.79
N VAL A 85 0.99 16.99 1.81
CA VAL A 85 -0.22 17.46 2.51
C VAL A 85 0.02 17.52 4.01
N LEU A 86 0.56 16.45 4.61
CA LEU A 86 0.79 16.38 6.05
C LEU A 86 1.82 17.42 6.54
N GLU A 87 2.84 17.69 5.75
CA GLU A 87 3.88 18.69 6.05
C GLU A 87 3.34 20.12 6.02
N ASN A 88 2.45 20.44 5.07
CA ASN A 88 1.85 21.75 4.91
C ASN A 88 0.75 22.08 5.95
N LEU A 89 0.34 21.10 6.76
CA LEU A 89 -0.62 21.28 7.84
C LEU A 89 0.05 21.73 9.13
N ASP A 90 -0.68 22.49 9.95
CA ASP A 90 -0.27 22.72 11.33
C ASP A 90 -0.30 21.42 12.16
N GLU A 91 0.35 21.41 13.32
CA GLU A 91 0.50 20.18 14.13
C GLU A 91 -0.86 19.56 14.53
N GLY A 92 -1.88 20.39 14.82
CA GLY A 92 -3.19 19.91 15.25
C GLY A 92 -4.02 19.35 14.09
N GLU A 93 -3.97 20.00 12.94
CA GLU A 93 -4.60 19.56 11.70
C GLU A 93 -3.89 18.33 11.13
N ARG A 94 -2.56 18.28 11.20
CA ARG A 94 -1.74 17.14 10.78
C ARG A 94 -2.11 15.87 11.54
N GLY A 95 -2.26 15.97 12.86
CA GLY A 95 -2.71 14.85 13.70
C GLY A 95 -4.08 14.32 13.26
N ARG A 96 -5.06 15.22 13.06
CA ARG A 96 -6.40 14.84 12.59
C ARG A 96 -6.39 14.24 11.19
N ALA A 97 -5.63 14.81 10.26
CA ALA A 97 -5.50 14.31 8.91
C ALA A 97 -4.84 12.92 8.90
N ALA A 98 -3.82 12.69 9.72
CA ALA A 98 -3.18 11.39 9.87
C ALA A 98 -4.16 10.34 10.42
N ASP A 99 -4.96 10.68 11.43
CA ASP A 99 -5.95 9.76 12.00
C ASP A 99 -7.08 9.44 11.01
N GLN A 100 -7.55 10.43 10.26
CA GLN A 100 -8.50 10.23 9.18
C GLN A 100 -7.93 9.29 8.11
N LEU A 101 -6.68 9.48 7.71
CA LEU A 101 -6.02 8.61 6.74
C LEU A 101 -5.89 7.18 7.28
N ARG A 102 -5.45 6.99 8.53
CA ARG A 102 -5.41 5.66 9.17
C ARG A 102 -6.77 4.98 9.16
N ALA A 103 -7.83 5.71 9.50
CA ALA A 103 -9.19 5.18 9.52
C ALA A 103 -9.67 4.79 8.12
N LEU A 104 -9.32 5.57 7.09
CA LEU A 104 -9.61 5.25 5.70
C LEU A 104 -8.90 3.98 5.24
N LEU A 105 -7.62 3.84 5.56
CA LEU A 105 -6.82 2.67 5.22
C LEU A 105 -7.37 1.42 5.90
N ALA A 106 -7.70 1.49 7.19
CA ALA A 106 -8.28 0.36 7.93
C ALA A 106 -9.65 -0.09 7.38
N GLN A 107 -10.42 0.80 6.76
CA GLN A 107 -11.73 0.48 6.19
C GLN A 107 -11.65 -0.15 4.80
N HIS A 108 -10.65 0.22 3.99
CA HIS A 108 -10.61 -0.11 2.56
C HIS A 108 -9.47 -1.04 2.17
N VAL A 109 -8.42 -1.09 2.97
CA VAL A 109 -7.38 -2.10 2.87
C VAL A 109 -7.78 -3.17 3.87
N PRO A 110 -8.39 -4.30 3.45
CA PRO A 110 -8.51 -5.43 4.37
C PRO A 110 -7.11 -5.73 4.86
N GLU A 111 -6.91 -5.85 6.17
CA GLU A 111 -5.65 -6.36 6.69
C GLU A 111 -5.41 -7.69 6.00
N VAL A 112 -4.50 -7.71 5.02
CA VAL A 112 -4.00 -8.96 4.49
C VAL A 112 -3.27 -9.57 5.68
N ARG A 113 -3.98 -10.43 6.42
CA ARG A 113 -3.43 -11.19 7.53
C ARG A 113 -2.44 -12.17 6.91
N VAL A 114 -1.23 -11.68 6.69
CA VAL A 114 -0.10 -12.48 6.26
C VAL A 114 0.50 -13.15 7.48
N THR A 115 0.19 -14.42 7.65
CA THR A 115 0.80 -15.28 8.66
C THR A 115 1.86 -16.13 8.02
N ALA A 116 3.08 -16.04 8.54
CA ALA A 116 4.14 -16.99 8.29
C ALA A 116 4.37 -17.85 9.54
N GLY A 117 4.59 -19.16 9.36
CA GLY A 117 5.14 -20.00 10.43
C GLY A 117 6.59 -19.60 10.76
N ALA A 118 7.18 -20.24 11.77
CA ALA A 118 8.59 -20.03 12.11
C ALA A 118 9.49 -20.26 10.88
N GLY A 119 10.27 -19.24 10.50
CA GLY A 119 11.15 -19.28 9.32
C GLY A 119 10.49 -18.89 7.98
N GLY A 120 9.22 -18.50 7.98
CA GLY A 120 8.53 -18.01 6.78
C GLY A 120 8.55 -16.50 6.64
N VAL A 121 8.36 -16.02 5.41
CA VAL A 121 8.15 -14.62 5.07
C VAL A 121 6.79 -14.50 4.39
N ALA A 122 5.96 -13.56 4.83
CA ALA A 122 4.66 -13.29 4.23
C ALA A 122 4.47 -11.78 4.09
N THR A 123 4.15 -11.32 2.87
CA THR A 123 3.98 -9.89 2.57
C THR A 123 2.54 -9.62 2.14
N GLY A 124 1.89 -8.64 2.78
CA GLY A 124 0.52 -8.23 2.44
C GLY A 124 0.41 -7.32 1.22
N GLY A 125 1.55 -7.01 0.58
CA GLY A 125 1.70 -6.16 -0.59
C GLY A 125 2.88 -6.58 -1.46
N GLY A 126 3.32 -5.70 -2.37
CA GLY A 126 4.47 -5.94 -3.25
C GLY A 126 5.78 -6.04 -2.47
N MET A 127 6.64 -6.98 -2.84
CA MET A 127 7.97 -7.15 -2.27
C MET A 127 9.00 -6.75 -3.33
N ASP A 128 9.72 -5.64 -3.10
CA ASP A 128 10.85 -5.23 -3.93
C ASP A 128 12.15 -5.73 -3.30
N ILE A 129 12.87 -6.58 -4.03
CA ILE A 129 14.17 -7.12 -3.63
C ILE A 129 15.20 -6.56 -4.61
N HIS A 130 15.98 -5.57 -4.17
CA HIS A 130 17.04 -4.98 -4.98
C HIS A 130 18.43 -5.30 -4.41
N ALA A 131 19.43 -5.44 -5.29
CA ALA A 131 20.84 -5.51 -4.95
C ALA A 131 21.62 -4.54 -5.83
N GLU A 132 22.58 -3.83 -5.25
CA GLU A 132 23.49 -2.94 -5.99
C GLU A 132 24.93 -3.48 -5.99
N GLU A 133 25.72 -3.05 -6.98
CA GLU A 133 27.15 -3.33 -7.16
C GLU A 133 27.65 -4.69 -6.65
N GLY A 134 27.54 -5.72 -7.48
CA GLY A 134 28.15 -7.04 -7.22
C GLY A 134 27.52 -7.85 -6.09
N SER A 135 26.37 -7.42 -5.57
CA SER A 135 25.68 -8.08 -4.46
C SER A 135 24.53 -8.99 -4.89
N ILE A 136 24.12 -9.90 -4.02
CA ILE A 136 22.93 -10.75 -4.17
C ILE A 136 21.93 -10.36 -3.09
N ALA A 137 20.70 -10.03 -3.50
CA ALA A 137 19.56 -9.90 -2.60
C ALA A 137 18.63 -11.09 -2.84
N ALA A 138 18.41 -11.89 -1.80
CA ALA A 138 17.57 -13.08 -1.86
C ALA A 138 16.68 -13.16 -0.62
N GLY A 139 15.39 -13.38 -0.82
CA GLY A 139 14.51 -13.89 0.22
C GLY A 139 14.72 -15.40 0.35
N VAL A 140 15.36 -15.85 1.43
CA VAL A 140 15.62 -17.27 1.64
C VAL A 140 14.49 -17.88 2.48
N ILE A 141 13.73 -18.80 1.87
CA ILE A 141 12.71 -19.60 2.58
C ILE A 141 13.38 -20.86 3.11
N HIS A 142 13.62 -20.91 4.42
CA HIS A 142 14.07 -22.14 5.08
C HIS A 142 12.84 -23.02 5.33
N GLY A 143 12.68 -24.13 4.57
CA GLY A 143 11.63 -25.12 4.84
C GLY A 143 10.73 -25.53 3.68
N GLY A 144 11.03 -25.16 2.43
CA GLY A 144 10.22 -25.54 1.27
C GLY A 144 8.89 -24.78 1.18
N ALA A 145 8.28 -24.78 -0.01
CA ALA A 145 6.99 -24.13 -0.27
C ALA A 145 5.91 -25.21 -0.43
N SER A 146 4.77 -25.05 0.25
CA SER A 146 3.60 -25.90 0.07
C SER A 146 2.40 -25.07 -0.36
N ILE A 147 1.65 -25.57 -1.35
CA ILE A 147 0.37 -25.00 -1.76
C ILE A 147 -0.70 -25.98 -1.30
N GLY A 148 -1.22 -25.77 -0.10
CA GLY A 148 -2.26 -26.63 0.50
C GLY A 148 -2.39 -26.41 2.01
N PRO A 149 -3.48 -26.91 2.63
CA PRO A 149 -3.59 -26.93 4.08
C PRO A 149 -2.39 -27.68 4.69
N PRO A 150 -1.89 -27.28 5.87
CA PRO A 150 -0.72 -27.88 6.48
C PRO A 150 -0.90 -29.41 6.58
N PRO A 151 0.15 -30.21 6.32
CA PRO A 151 0.08 -31.65 6.55
C PRO A 151 -0.31 -31.88 8.01
N ALA A 152 -1.33 -32.72 8.21
CA ALA A 152 -1.74 -33.11 9.56
C ALA A 152 -0.53 -33.68 10.30
N ALA A 153 -0.35 -33.25 11.55
CA ALA A 153 0.71 -33.77 12.40
C ALA A 153 0.63 -35.31 12.44
N ASP A 154 1.78 -35.97 12.31
CA ASP A 154 1.84 -37.41 12.47
C ASP A 154 1.27 -37.80 13.84
N PRO A 155 0.42 -38.85 13.89
CA PRO A 155 -0.14 -39.31 15.14
C PRO A 155 0.99 -39.69 16.10
N PRO A 156 0.85 -39.42 17.41
CA PRO A 156 1.87 -39.75 18.39
C PRO A 156 2.15 -41.25 18.34
N GLU A 157 3.41 -41.61 18.08
CA GLU A 157 3.89 -42.98 18.24
C GLU A 157 3.74 -43.36 19.72
N GLY A 158 2.93 -44.39 19.97
CA GLY A 158 2.65 -44.93 21.30
C GLY A 158 3.66 -45.97 21.75
#